data_AF-A0A0G2EXW4-F1
#
_entry.id   AF-A0A0G2EXW4-F1
#
_cell.length_a   1.000
_cell.length_b   1.000
_cell.length_c   1.000
_cell.angle_alpha   90.00
_cell.angle_beta   90.00
_cell.angle_gamma   90.00
#
_symmetry.space_group_name_H-M   'P 1'
#
loop_
_entity.id
_entity.type
_entity.pdbx_description
1 polymer ?
#
loop_
_entity_poly.entity_id
_entity_poly.type
_entity_poly.pdbx_seq_one_letter_code
_entity_poly.pdbx_strand_id
1 'polypeptide(L)'
;MRPLTFLLAAAASVAALTLNDICTVSYAQAALPAAGFYNGITIASSSLVTSIGANYSVSDNYFFSDAVINYCNISFAHTHNGRDDTVNVAYWVPEPSKFSSRYLATGAGGLSINSGADTVSGGVSIGAASGLRSVRWKDGCVVSRTDLCKLHFNLDTVIGTPYYYAASPESSYYIQVKRQSSSATLTQNRTVSAKGVEVAKTIMDGLHDLKGRRVYFSHQPSATFTDAETEYNSATGEWELSVRGLGAEFITRYIELLNTSTLANLDGVTYDTLRGWMYDLWQTYDDSFQTTWPDLTSSQDNSAKLIHIPENSDFSMPTASFVRYWESVFSIMFPGPIIQWKHRESPGLLPAH
;
A
#
# COMPACT_ATOMS: atom_id res chain seq x y z
N MET A 1 -55.62 21.70 46.33
CA MET A 1 -55.38 21.51 44.89
C MET A 1 -54.17 22.37 44.50
N ARG A 2 -53.00 21.75 44.29
CA ARG A 2 -51.77 22.44 43.87
C ARG A 2 -51.72 22.42 42.34
N PRO A 3 -51.37 23.53 41.66
CA PRO A 3 -51.37 23.57 40.19
C PRO A 3 -50.13 22.84 39.66
N LEU A 4 -50.36 21.95 38.71
CA LEU A 4 -49.31 21.25 37.98
C LEU A 4 -48.79 22.20 36.89
N THR A 5 -47.56 22.69 37.04
CA THR A 5 -46.90 23.53 36.04
C THR A 5 -46.27 22.62 34.99
N PHE A 6 -46.81 22.60 33.77
CA PHE A 6 -46.18 21.92 32.63
C PHE A 6 -45.03 22.78 32.11
N LEU A 7 -43.79 22.27 32.22
CA LEU A 7 -42.63 22.79 31.51
C LEU A 7 -42.73 22.38 30.03
N LEU A 8 -42.98 23.34 29.14
CA LEU A 8 -42.73 23.15 27.71
C LEU A 8 -41.22 23.15 27.47
N ALA A 9 -40.67 21.98 27.11
CA ALA A 9 -39.34 21.91 26.52
C ALA A 9 -39.43 22.44 25.07
N ALA A 10 -38.85 23.61 24.81
CA ALA A 10 -38.66 24.10 23.45
C ALA A 10 -37.61 23.21 22.77
N ALA A 11 -38.04 22.34 21.87
CA ALA A 11 -37.13 21.60 20.99
C ALA A 11 -36.52 22.60 20.00
N ALA A 12 -35.25 22.96 20.22
CA ALA A 12 -34.49 23.69 19.21
C ALA A 12 -34.34 22.78 17.98
N SER A 13 -34.95 23.17 16.86
CA SER A 13 -34.70 22.53 15.58
C SER A 13 -33.26 22.82 15.17
N VAL A 14 -32.38 21.84 15.30
CA VAL A 14 -31.02 21.93 14.76
C VAL A 14 -31.15 21.96 13.24
N ALA A 15 -30.89 23.11 12.62
CA ALA A 15 -30.85 23.20 11.17
C ALA A 15 -29.75 22.25 10.66
N ALA A 16 -30.07 21.42 9.67
CA ALA A 16 -29.09 20.56 9.05
C ALA A 16 -28.03 21.43 8.35
N LEU A 17 -26.76 21.19 8.66
CA LEU A 17 -25.64 21.86 7.98
C LEU A 17 -25.70 21.58 6.48
N THR A 18 -25.49 22.61 5.67
CA THR A 18 -25.40 22.50 4.21
C THR A 18 -23.95 22.37 3.76
N LEU A 19 -23.75 22.02 2.49
CA LEU A 19 -22.41 21.98 1.90
C LEU A 19 -21.71 23.34 1.95
N ASN A 20 -22.45 24.45 1.79
CA ASN A 20 -21.90 25.81 1.88
C ASN A 20 -21.45 26.16 3.30
N ASP A 21 -22.15 25.66 4.32
CA ASP A 21 -21.80 25.94 5.72
C ASP A 21 -20.48 25.26 6.10
N ILE A 22 -20.27 24.02 5.63
CA ILE A 22 -19.07 23.25 5.93
C ILE A 22 -17.89 23.56 5.00
N CYS A 23 -18.14 24.07 3.79
CA CYS A 23 -17.10 24.35 2.80
C CYS A 23 -16.50 25.75 2.91
N THR A 24 -16.10 26.10 4.14
CA THR A 24 -15.41 27.35 4.45
C THR A 24 -14.07 27.07 5.10
N VAL A 25 -13.11 27.96 4.88
CA VAL A 25 -11.77 27.87 5.50
C VAL A 25 -11.88 27.87 7.03
N SER A 26 -12.75 28.71 7.60
CA SER A 26 -12.93 28.78 9.06
C SER A 26 -13.49 27.49 9.65
N TYR A 27 -14.49 26.86 9.01
CA TYR A 27 -15.06 25.60 9.46
C TYR A 27 -14.01 24.48 9.39
N ALA A 28 -13.29 24.38 8.27
CA ALA A 28 -12.26 23.38 8.09
C ALA A 28 -11.07 23.57 9.04
N GLN A 29 -10.66 24.82 9.32
CA GLN A 29 -9.63 25.12 10.33
C GLN A 29 -10.05 24.71 11.74
N ALA A 30 -11.30 24.96 12.12
CA ALA A 30 -11.84 24.56 13.42
C ALA A 30 -11.91 23.02 13.57
N ALA A 31 -12.01 22.30 12.45
CA ALA A 31 -12.01 20.84 12.43
C ALA A 31 -10.59 20.22 12.43
N LEU A 32 -9.54 21.02 12.21
CA LEU A 32 -8.16 20.51 12.27
C LEU A 32 -7.76 20.19 13.72
N PRO A 33 -6.97 19.12 13.94
CA PRO A 33 -6.40 18.84 15.25
C PRO A 33 -5.54 19.99 15.77
N ALA A 34 -5.52 20.17 17.09
CA ALA A 34 -4.68 21.18 17.73
C ALA A 34 -3.19 20.97 17.42
N ALA A 35 -2.41 22.04 17.48
CA ALA A 35 -0.97 21.96 17.31
C ALA A 35 -0.34 20.96 18.29
N GLY A 36 0.55 20.09 17.79
CA GLY A 36 1.20 19.04 18.59
C GLY A 36 0.35 17.79 18.82
N PHE A 37 -0.87 17.69 18.26
CA PHE A 37 -1.68 16.47 18.34
C PHE A 37 -0.98 15.26 17.72
N TYR A 38 -0.29 15.45 16.59
CA TYR A 38 0.51 14.42 15.94
C TYR A 38 1.98 14.57 16.30
N ASN A 39 2.62 13.48 16.71
CA ASN A 39 4.06 13.48 16.97
C ASN A 39 4.83 13.44 15.64
N GLY A 40 5.74 14.39 15.43
CA GLY A 40 6.64 14.41 14.27
C GLY A 40 6.13 15.10 13.01
N ILE A 41 4.90 15.65 12.99
CA ILE A 41 4.40 16.50 11.89
C ILE A 41 3.79 17.81 12.42
N THR A 42 3.87 18.86 11.60
CA THR A 42 3.23 20.15 11.86
C THR A 42 2.28 20.48 10.70
N ILE A 43 0.98 20.65 11.01
CA ILE A 43 -0.02 21.07 10.03
C ILE A 43 0.05 22.59 9.86
N ALA A 44 0.22 23.05 8.62
CA ALA A 44 0.18 24.46 8.29
C ALA A 44 -1.28 24.92 8.10
N SER A 45 -1.98 25.25 9.19
CA SER A 45 -3.39 25.67 9.15
C SER A 45 -3.66 26.90 8.26
N SER A 46 -2.64 27.74 8.03
CA SER A 46 -2.67 28.89 7.12
C SER A 46 -2.65 28.50 5.63
N SER A 47 -2.24 27.28 5.29
CA SER A 47 -2.24 26.76 3.92
C SER A 47 -3.60 26.21 3.46
N LEU A 48 -4.62 26.30 4.32
CA LEU A 48 -5.91 25.68 4.08
C LEU A 48 -6.71 26.42 3.00
N VAL A 49 -7.18 25.68 2.02
CA VAL A 49 -8.02 26.15 0.91
C VAL A 49 -9.24 25.25 0.79
N THR A 50 -10.42 25.87 0.63
CA THR A 50 -11.68 25.13 0.38
C THR A 50 -12.28 25.54 -0.96
N SER A 51 -12.84 24.58 -1.69
CA SER A 51 -13.60 24.85 -2.91
C SER A 51 -14.77 23.87 -3.07
N ILE A 52 -15.88 24.36 -3.64
CA ILE A 52 -17.07 23.55 -3.91
C ILE A 52 -16.99 22.99 -5.32
N GLY A 53 -17.11 21.67 -5.45
CA GLY A 53 -17.41 21.00 -6.71
C GLY A 53 -18.91 20.69 -6.77
N ALA A 54 -19.63 21.32 -7.69
CA ALA A 54 -21.06 21.10 -7.89
C ALA A 54 -21.33 20.36 -9.21
N ASN A 55 -22.34 19.49 -9.23
CA ASN A 55 -22.76 18.69 -10.39
C ASN A 55 -21.60 17.92 -11.04
N TYR A 56 -20.70 17.36 -10.25
CA TYR A 56 -19.58 16.59 -10.76
C TYR A 56 -20.06 15.20 -11.17
N SER A 57 -19.88 14.85 -12.44
CA SER A 57 -20.29 13.56 -13.00
C SER A 57 -19.20 12.51 -12.75
N VAL A 58 -19.55 11.46 -12.03
CA VAL A 58 -18.81 10.20 -11.99
C VAL A 58 -19.48 9.31 -13.03
N SER A 59 -18.77 8.99 -14.11
CA SER A 59 -19.28 8.12 -15.18
C SER A 59 -18.18 7.17 -15.65
N ASP A 60 -18.58 6.04 -16.23
CA ASP A 60 -17.66 5.05 -16.82
C ASP A 60 -16.61 4.53 -15.81
N ASN A 61 -16.96 4.52 -14.52
CA ASN A 61 -16.07 4.11 -13.44
C ASN A 61 -16.26 2.62 -13.10
N TYR A 62 -15.16 1.86 -13.03
CA TYR A 62 -15.20 0.42 -12.76
C TYR A 62 -15.61 0.06 -11.33
N PHE A 63 -15.44 0.97 -10.35
CA PHE A 63 -15.69 0.71 -8.92
C PHE A 63 -17.00 1.28 -8.40
N PHE A 64 -17.44 2.38 -9.00
CA PHE A 64 -18.55 3.18 -8.50
C PHE A 64 -19.57 3.35 -9.61
N SER A 65 -20.85 3.18 -9.28
CA SER A 65 -21.92 3.43 -10.23
C SER A 65 -21.92 4.90 -10.66
N ASP A 66 -22.40 5.12 -11.89
CA ASP A 66 -22.59 6.46 -12.41
C ASP A 66 -23.42 7.30 -11.43
N ALA A 67 -22.89 8.48 -11.10
CA ALA A 67 -23.47 9.34 -10.09
C ALA A 67 -23.13 10.81 -10.36
N VAL A 68 -24.04 11.69 -9.96
CA VAL A 68 -23.77 13.14 -9.90
C VAL A 68 -23.60 13.53 -8.44
N ILE A 69 -22.43 14.06 -8.11
CA ILE A 69 -22.05 14.41 -6.75
C ILE A 69 -21.83 15.93 -6.59
N ASN A 70 -22.08 16.40 -5.38
CA ASN A 70 -21.58 17.68 -4.89
C ASN A 70 -20.62 17.41 -3.73
N TYR A 71 -19.50 18.11 -3.68
CA TYR A 71 -18.50 17.93 -2.65
C TYR A 71 -17.81 19.24 -2.28
N CYS A 72 -17.20 19.24 -1.09
CA CYS A 72 -16.24 20.24 -0.68
C CYS A 72 -14.84 19.65 -0.78
N ASN A 73 -13.97 20.26 -1.58
CA ASN A 73 -12.55 19.97 -1.59
C ASN A 73 -11.85 20.85 -0.55
N ILE A 74 -11.25 20.21 0.44
CA ILE A 74 -10.47 20.85 1.51
C ILE A 74 -9.02 20.45 1.33
N SER A 75 -8.15 21.39 0.99
CA SER A 75 -6.73 21.16 0.75
C SER A 75 -5.88 21.90 1.78
N PHE A 76 -4.81 21.27 2.28
CA PHE A 76 -3.84 21.88 3.19
C PHE A 76 -2.50 21.14 3.13
N ALA A 77 -1.47 21.73 3.73
CA ALA A 77 -0.12 21.18 3.80
C ALA A 77 0.28 20.84 5.24
N HIS A 78 1.20 19.88 5.38
CA HIS A 78 1.95 19.64 6.61
C HIS A 78 3.43 19.41 6.31
N THR A 79 4.27 19.56 7.33
CA THR A 79 5.72 19.31 7.27
C THR A 79 6.09 18.26 8.30
N HIS A 80 7.23 17.57 8.12
CA HIS A 80 7.78 16.72 9.17
C HIS A 80 8.73 17.53 10.05
N ASN A 81 8.64 17.36 11.37
CA ASN A 81 9.47 18.12 12.31
C ASN A 81 10.95 17.76 12.10
N GLY A 82 11.78 18.78 11.90
CA GLY A 82 13.22 18.59 11.63
C GLY A 82 13.55 18.16 10.19
N ARG A 83 12.58 18.22 9.26
CA ARG A 83 12.79 18.03 7.83
C ARG A 83 12.38 19.27 7.06
N ASP A 84 13.11 19.58 5.98
CA ASP A 84 12.77 20.67 5.07
C ASP A 84 11.87 20.13 3.94
N ASP A 85 10.66 19.70 4.30
CA ASP A 85 9.71 19.13 3.38
C ASP A 85 8.29 19.68 3.55
N THR A 86 7.49 19.59 2.49
CA THR A 86 6.08 20.00 2.50
C THR A 86 5.24 18.96 1.79
N VAL A 87 4.22 18.46 2.49
CA VAL A 87 3.31 17.44 2.01
C VAL A 87 1.91 18.02 1.88
N ASN A 88 1.43 18.09 0.64
CA ASN A 88 0.10 18.58 0.32
C ASN A 88 -0.92 17.44 0.32
N VAL A 89 -2.04 17.65 1.01
CA VAL A 89 -3.17 16.73 1.06
C VAL A 89 -4.46 17.46 0.72
N ALA A 90 -5.41 16.74 0.14
CA ALA A 90 -6.74 17.24 -0.15
C ALA A 90 -7.78 16.19 0.23
N TYR A 91 -8.95 16.65 0.67
CA TYR A 91 -10.06 15.79 1.09
C TYR A 91 -11.33 16.26 0.41
N TRP A 92 -12.03 15.35 -0.26
CA TRP A 92 -13.36 15.62 -0.80
C TRP A 92 -14.40 15.09 0.18
N VAL A 93 -15.24 16.00 0.65
CA VAL A 93 -16.27 15.71 1.65
C VAL A 93 -17.64 15.85 0.98
N PRO A 94 -18.53 14.84 1.06
CA PRO A 94 -19.86 14.92 0.48
C PRO A 94 -20.74 15.92 1.23
N GLU A 95 -21.88 16.25 0.63
CA GLU A 95 -22.95 16.97 1.32
C GLU A 95 -23.29 16.31 2.67
N PRO A 96 -23.49 17.08 3.75
CA PRO A 96 -23.76 16.51 5.08
C PRO A 96 -24.95 15.52 5.10
N SER A 97 -25.98 15.76 4.28
CA SER A 97 -27.14 14.87 4.13
C SER A 97 -26.83 13.54 3.45
N LYS A 98 -25.74 13.45 2.69
CA LYS A 98 -25.29 12.24 1.98
C LYS A 98 -24.13 11.55 2.70
N PHE A 99 -23.51 12.22 3.68
CA PHE A 99 -22.39 11.67 4.43
C PHE A 99 -22.84 10.52 5.34
N SER A 100 -22.26 9.34 5.10
CA SER A 100 -22.59 8.11 5.80
C SER A 100 -21.57 7.77 6.90
N SER A 101 -20.86 8.77 7.45
CA SER A 101 -19.79 8.57 8.44
C SER A 101 -18.70 7.60 7.99
N ARG A 102 -18.29 7.73 6.73
CA ARG A 102 -17.30 6.84 6.09
C ARG A 102 -16.11 7.64 5.60
N TYR A 103 -14.94 7.02 5.64
CA TYR A 103 -13.77 7.51 4.95
C TYR A 103 -13.32 6.46 3.92
N LEU A 104 -12.99 6.90 2.71
CA LEU A 104 -12.47 6.05 1.65
C LEU A 104 -11.05 6.47 1.26
N ALA A 105 -10.14 5.52 1.44
CA ALA A 105 -8.85 5.49 0.79
C ALA A 105 -8.78 4.20 -0.04
N THR A 106 -8.46 4.34 -1.32
CA THR A 106 -8.26 3.23 -2.27
C THR A 106 -6.78 2.94 -2.48
N GLY A 107 -5.90 3.81 -1.96
CA GLY A 107 -4.47 3.76 -2.26
C GLY A 107 -4.14 4.37 -3.63
N ALA A 108 -2.86 4.73 -3.77
CA ALA A 108 -2.23 5.11 -5.02
C ALA A 108 -0.70 4.87 -4.95
N GLY A 109 0.02 5.04 -6.06
CA GLY A 109 1.46 4.83 -6.16
C GLY A 109 2.25 5.87 -5.37
N GLY A 110 3.33 5.42 -4.73
CA GLY A 110 3.98 6.19 -3.65
C GLY A 110 3.03 6.34 -2.45
N LEU A 111 3.42 7.11 -1.43
CA LEU A 111 2.61 7.32 -0.21
C LEU A 111 1.34 8.18 -0.47
N SER A 112 0.47 7.76 -1.38
CA SER A 112 -0.65 8.48 -1.94
C SER A 112 -1.97 7.85 -1.50
N ILE A 113 -2.93 8.67 -1.05
CA ILE A 113 -4.15 8.20 -0.38
C ILE A 113 -5.20 7.63 -1.37
N ASN A 114 -5.32 8.24 -2.56
CA ASN A 114 -6.22 7.86 -3.65
C ASN A 114 -5.59 8.25 -4.99
N SER A 115 -5.96 7.55 -6.07
CA SER A 115 -5.40 7.74 -7.42
C SER A 115 -6.19 8.79 -8.20
N GLY A 116 -5.89 10.07 -7.96
CA GLY A 116 -6.50 11.19 -8.67
C GLY A 116 -7.99 11.41 -8.36
N ALA A 117 -8.66 12.22 -9.19
CA ALA A 117 -10.04 12.64 -8.96
C ALA A 117 -11.08 11.51 -9.12
N ASP A 118 -10.79 10.50 -9.94
CA ASP A 118 -11.75 9.44 -10.28
C ASP A 118 -12.02 8.48 -9.11
N THR A 119 -11.03 8.25 -8.25
CA THR A 119 -11.18 7.41 -7.05
C THR A 119 -11.72 8.19 -5.86
N VAL A 120 -11.34 9.47 -5.76
CA VAL A 120 -11.80 10.38 -4.71
C VAL A 120 -13.28 10.69 -4.87
N SER A 121 -13.72 11.00 -6.10
CA SER A 121 -15.13 11.23 -6.45
C SER A 121 -16.01 10.01 -6.21
N GLY A 122 -15.48 8.82 -6.46
CA GLY A 122 -16.14 7.55 -6.15
C GLY A 122 -16.46 7.36 -4.66
N GLY A 123 -15.56 7.75 -3.76
CA GLY A 123 -15.89 7.71 -2.33
C GLY A 123 -16.99 8.69 -1.95
N VAL A 124 -16.99 9.90 -2.55
CA VAL A 124 -18.08 10.87 -2.36
C VAL A 124 -19.41 10.29 -2.85
N SER A 125 -19.44 9.58 -3.99
CA SER A 125 -20.67 9.02 -4.55
C SER A 125 -21.32 7.96 -3.65
N ILE A 126 -20.53 7.28 -2.81
CA ILE A 126 -21.02 6.31 -1.81
C ILE A 126 -21.18 6.91 -0.40
N GLY A 127 -21.16 8.23 -0.28
CA GLY A 127 -21.34 8.95 0.98
C GLY A 127 -20.14 8.90 1.92
N ALA A 128 -18.93 8.70 1.40
CA ALA A 128 -17.69 8.75 2.16
C ALA A 128 -16.91 10.04 1.89
N ALA A 129 -16.18 10.52 2.89
CA ALA A 129 -15.11 11.48 2.67
C ALA A 129 -13.90 10.75 2.08
N SER A 130 -13.17 11.37 1.15
CA SER A 130 -12.06 10.73 0.43
C SER A 130 -10.84 11.64 0.39
N GLY A 131 -9.66 11.14 0.80
CA GLY A 131 -8.42 11.94 0.79
C GLY A 131 -7.55 11.65 -0.43
N LEU A 132 -6.80 12.62 -0.93
CA LEU A 132 -5.73 12.43 -1.91
C LEU A 132 -4.48 13.18 -1.44
N ARG A 133 -3.30 12.62 -1.71
CA ARG A 133 -2.07 13.41 -1.64
C ARG A 133 -1.95 14.15 -2.96
N SER A 134 -1.61 15.43 -2.94
CA SER A 134 -1.31 16.15 -4.19
C SER A 134 0.04 15.65 -4.70
N VAL A 135 0.00 14.61 -5.53
CA VAL A 135 1.08 14.21 -6.41
C VAL A 135 0.54 14.30 -7.83
N ARG A 136 1.06 15.24 -8.59
CA ARG A 136 0.79 15.38 -10.01
C ARG A 136 1.51 14.23 -10.75
N TRP A 137 0.84 13.10 -10.91
CA TRP A 137 1.23 12.07 -11.87
C TRP A 137 0.26 12.14 -13.04
N LYS A 138 0.79 12.37 -14.24
CA LYS A 138 -0.03 12.73 -15.40
C LYS A 138 -0.68 11.52 -16.09
N ASP A 139 -0.26 10.26 -15.86
CA ASP A 139 -0.70 9.13 -16.70
C ASP A 139 -0.72 7.74 -15.98
N GLY A 140 -1.17 7.60 -14.72
CA GLY A 140 -1.09 6.31 -13.98
C GLY A 140 -2.38 5.46 -13.95
N CYS A 141 -2.26 4.12 -14.06
CA CYS A 141 -3.38 3.15 -13.97
C CYS A 141 -3.34 2.28 -12.69
N VAL A 142 -4.46 2.16 -11.97
CA VAL A 142 -4.57 1.37 -10.72
C VAL A 142 -4.96 -0.09 -10.98
N VAL A 143 -4.24 -1.05 -10.39
CA VAL A 143 -4.58 -2.48 -10.35
C VAL A 143 -5.34 -2.79 -9.07
N SER A 144 -6.66 -2.56 -9.12
CA SER A 144 -7.61 -2.69 -8.01
C SER A 144 -7.83 -4.10 -7.45
N ARG A 145 -7.73 -5.07 -8.34
CA ARG A 145 -8.02 -6.49 -8.14
C ARG A 145 -6.84 -7.28 -8.65
N THR A 146 -5.74 -7.23 -7.90
CA THR A 146 -4.53 -7.99 -8.24
C THR A 146 -4.80 -9.48 -8.26
N ASP A 147 -5.78 -9.95 -7.48
CA ASP A 147 -6.32 -11.30 -7.52
C ASP A 147 -6.91 -11.63 -8.91
N LEU A 148 -7.76 -10.77 -9.48
CA LEU A 148 -8.29 -10.96 -10.83
C LEU A 148 -7.21 -10.78 -11.89
N CYS A 149 -6.29 -9.83 -11.71
CA CYS A 149 -5.12 -9.67 -12.57
C CYS A 149 -4.33 -10.97 -12.61
N LYS A 150 -4.04 -11.58 -11.45
CA LYS A 150 -3.33 -12.84 -11.34
C LYS A 150 -4.07 -14.00 -12.01
N LEU A 151 -5.40 -14.01 -11.99
CA LEU A 151 -6.22 -15.07 -12.58
C LEU A 151 -6.42 -14.93 -14.10
N HIS A 152 -6.45 -13.70 -14.62
CA HIS A 152 -6.90 -13.43 -16.00
C HIS A 152 -5.85 -12.78 -16.89
N PHE A 153 -4.84 -12.11 -16.33
CA PHE A 153 -3.80 -11.50 -17.12
C PHE A 153 -2.80 -12.56 -17.56
N ASN A 154 -2.73 -12.78 -18.87
CA ASN A 154 -1.77 -13.68 -19.46
C ASN A 154 -0.49 -12.91 -19.84
N LEU A 155 0.59 -13.13 -19.10
CA LEU A 155 1.89 -12.49 -19.38
C LEU A 155 2.46 -12.79 -20.77
N ASP A 156 2.01 -13.84 -21.45
CA ASP A 156 2.45 -14.09 -22.83
C ASP A 156 1.98 -12.99 -23.79
N THR A 157 0.92 -12.24 -23.46
CA THR A 157 0.39 -11.19 -24.33
C THR A 157 1.29 -9.96 -24.40
N VAL A 158 2.25 -9.81 -23.48
CA VAL A 158 3.19 -8.68 -23.49
C VAL A 158 4.49 -8.99 -24.22
N ILE A 159 4.68 -10.23 -24.71
CA ILE A 159 5.87 -10.59 -25.49
C ILE A 159 5.91 -9.74 -26.76
N GLY A 160 7.05 -9.09 -26.99
CA GLY A 160 7.26 -8.20 -28.14
C GLY A 160 6.79 -6.76 -27.92
N THR A 161 6.12 -6.44 -26.81
CA THR A 161 5.75 -5.06 -26.48
C THR A 161 7.03 -4.24 -26.25
N PRO A 162 7.19 -3.07 -26.91
CA PRO A 162 8.33 -2.20 -26.67
C PRO A 162 8.20 -1.51 -25.31
N TYR A 163 9.32 -1.34 -24.63
CA TYR A 163 9.43 -0.56 -23.41
C TYR A 163 10.63 0.38 -23.48
N TYR A 164 10.47 1.54 -22.86
CA TYR A 164 11.50 2.56 -22.74
C TYR A 164 11.72 2.91 -21.27
N TYR A 165 12.99 2.92 -20.85
CA TYR A 165 13.41 3.37 -19.53
C TYR A 165 14.48 4.44 -19.72
N ALA A 166 14.20 5.66 -19.27
CA ALA A 166 15.20 6.73 -19.31
C ALA A 166 16.31 6.44 -18.30
N ALA A 167 17.56 6.77 -18.64
CA ALA A 167 18.66 6.64 -17.69
C ALA A 167 18.36 7.42 -16.40
N SER A 168 18.62 6.80 -15.24
CA SER A 168 18.58 7.49 -13.96
C SER A 168 19.96 7.46 -13.29
N PRO A 169 20.39 8.58 -12.67
CA PRO A 169 21.61 8.59 -11.87
C PRO A 169 21.44 7.70 -10.64
N GLU A 170 22.54 7.13 -10.13
CA GLU A 170 22.55 6.36 -8.87
C GLU A 170 21.75 7.10 -7.80
N SER A 171 20.65 6.51 -7.34
CA SER A 171 19.83 7.09 -6.30
C SER A 171 19.96 6.26 -5.03
N SER A 172 20.47 6.91 -3.99
CA SER A 172 20.40 6.39 -2.63
C SER A 172 18.97 6.61 -2.15
N TYR A 173 18.15 5.56 -2.11
CA TYR A 173 16.86 5.63 -1.43
C TYR A 173 17.13 5.88 0.06
N TYR A 174 16.77 7.06 0.57
CA TYR A 174 17.02 7.47 1.96
C TYR A 174 16.14 6.67 2.95
N ILE A 175 16.59 5.47 3.29
CA ILE A 175 16.50 4.94 4.65
C ILE A 175 17.95 4.92 5.16
N GLN A 176 18.20 5.46 6.35
CA GLN A 176 19.52 5.64 6.99
C GLN A 176 20.25 4.31 7.33
N VAL A 177 20.10 3.29 6.49
CA VAL A 177 20.84 2.04 6.53
C VAL A 177 21.33 1.78 5.10
N LYS A 178 22.65 1.70 4.91
CA LYS A 178 23.34 1.40 3.64
C LYS A 178 22.92 0.05 3.05
N ARG A 179 21.68 -0.14 2.60
CA ARG A 179 21.13 -1.47 2.29
C ARG A 179 20.48 -1.65 0.93
N GLN A 180 20.54 -0.65 0.04
CA GLN A 180 20.40 -0.87 -1.41
C GLN A 180 20.90 0.38 -2.14
N SER A 181 22.07 0.29 -2.77
CA SER A 181 22.47 1.25 -3.80
C SER A 181 21.81 0.80 -5.11
N SER A 182 20.95 1.64 -5.68
CA SER A 182 20.56 1.45 -7.08
C SER A 182 21.74 1.84 -7.96
N SER A 183 22.32 0.87 -8.68
CA SER A 183 23.37 1.14 -9.66
C SER A 183 22.83 2.02 -10.80
N ALA A 184 23.68 2.85 -11.41
CA ALA A 184 23.30 3.70 -12.53
C ALA A 184 22.59 2.87 -13.61
N THR A 185 21.37 3.24 -13.96
CA THR A 185 20.60 2.55 -15.01
C THR A 185 20.84 3.27 -16.33
N LEU A 186 21.34 2.53 -17.32
CA LEU A 186 21.46 3.02 -18.70
C LEU A 186 20.09 3.13 -19.35
N THR A 187 19.93 4.02 -20.34
CA THR A 187 18.70 4.11 -21.12
C THR A 187 18.40 2.76 -21.79
N GLN A 188 17.23 2.20 -21.52
CA GLN A 188 16.76 0.98 -22.16
C GLN A 188 15.68 1.32 -23.18
N ASN A 189 15.84 0.85 -24.41
CA ASN A 189 14.83 0.90 -25.45
C ASN A 189 14.79 -0.49 -26.09
N ARG A 190 13.95 -1.37 -25.55
CA ARG A 190 13.94 -2.80 -25.85
C ARG A 190 12.51 -3.32 -25.95
N THR A 191 12.37 -4.57 -26.36
CA THR A 191 11.09 -5.28 -26.35
C THR A 191 11.10 -6.36 -25.28
N VAL A 192 9.93 -6.64 -24.72
CA VAL A 192 9.75 -7.73 -23.76
C VAL A 192 10.06 -9.07 -24.46
N SER A 193 11.01 -9.82 -23.91
CA SER A 193 11.41 -11.11 -24.46
C SER A 193 10.59 -12.26 -23.87
N ALA A 194 10.46 -13.36 -24.63
CA ALA A 194 9.85 -14.58 -24.13
C ALA A 194 10.55 -15.11 -22.86
N LYS A 195 11.89 -14.97 -22.79
CA LYS A 195 12.65 -15.38 -21.61
C LYS A 195 12.39 -14.48 -20.40
N GLY A 196 12.21 -13.17 -20.61
CA GLY A 196 11.81 -12.25 -19.55
C GLY A 196 10.44 -12.59 -18.98
N VAL A 197 9.47 -12.96 -19.83
CA VAL A 197 8.16 -13.43 -19.39
C VAL A 197 8.25 -14.76 -18.63
N GLU A 198 9.10 -15.69 -19.05
CA GLU A 198 9.34 -16.95 -18.32
C GLU A 198 9.90 -16.70 -16.91
N VAL A 199 10.85 -15.76 -16.76
CA VAL A 199 11.40 -15.35 -15.47
C VAL A 199 10.32 -14.70 -14.61
N ALA A 200 9.55 -13.75 -15.15
CA ALA A 200 8.47 -13.08 -14.43
C ALA A 200 7.41 -14.08 -13.93
N LYS A 201 7.02 -15.04 -14.78
CA LYS A 201 6.11 -16.14 -14.40
C LYS A 201 6.69 -16.96 -13.25
N THR A 202 7.98 -17.31 -13.33
CA THR A 202 8.66 -18.09 -12.27
C THR A 202 8.68 -17.33 -10.94
N ILE A 203 8.96 -16.02 -10.97
CA ILE A 203 8.90 -15.16 -9.78
C ILE A 203 7.48 -15.17 -9.22
N MET A 204 6.46 -14.83 -10.01
CA MET A 204 5.06 -14.74 -9.57
C MET A 204 4.47 -16.07 -9.11
N ASP A 205 4.96 -17.18 -9.65
CA ASP A 205 4.62 -18.51 -9.18
C ASP A 205 5.09 -18.69 -7.75
N GLY A 206 6.27 -18.19 -7.37
CA GLY A 206 6.82 -18.25 -6.01
C GLY A 206 7.56 -19.55 -5.70
N LEU A 207 8.21 -19.59 -4.54
CA LEU A 207 9.11 -20.68 -4.19
C LEU A 207 8.34 -22.00 -3.99
N HIS A 208 8.78 -23.04 -4.72
CA HIS A 208 8.36 -24.42 -4.53
C HIS A 208 9.58 -25.28 -4.26
N ASP A 209 9.37 -26.40 -3.57
CA ASP A 209 10.40 -27.42 -3.40
C ASP A 209 10.45 -28.37 -4.61
N LEU A 210 11.42 -29.29 -4.63
CA LEU A 210 11.58 -30.24 -5.75
C LEU A 210 10.40 -31.23 -5.90
N LYS A 211 9.48 -31.27 -4.93
CA LYS A 211 8.25 -32.06 -4.98
C LYS A 211 7.03 -31.23 -5.42
N GLY A 212 7.24 -29.97 -5.79
CA GLY A 212 6.17 -29.04 -6.20
C GLY A 212 5.35 -28.49 -5.03
N ARG A 213 5.81 -28.63 -3.78
CA ARG A 213 5.12 -28.07 -2.61
C ARG A 213 5.51 -26.62 -2.44
N ARG A 214 4.53 -25.75 -2.22
CA ARG A 214 4.72 -24.32 -1.93
C ARG A 214 5.57 -24.15 -0.66
N VAL A 215 6.65 -23.38 -0.76
CA VAL A 215 7.52 -23.03 0.38
C VAL A 215 7.25 -21.60 0.85
N TYR A 216 7.15 -20.65 -0.08
CA TYR A 216 6.85 -19.25 0.25
C TYR A 216 5.98 -18.59 -0.83
N PHE A 217 5.23 -17.57 -0.41
CA PHE A 217 4.41 -16.77 -1.30
C PHE A 217 5.27 -15.84 -2.17
N SER A 218 4.73 -15.40 -3.28
CA SER A 218 5.37 -14.39 -4.12
C SER A 218 4.50 -13.16 -4.27
N HIS A 219 5.12 -12.11 -4.80
CA HIS A 219 4.52 -10.81 -5.04
C HIS A 219 3.34 -10.90 -6.02
N GLN A 220 2.47 -9.89 -5.92
CA GLN A 220 1.33 -9.76 -6.81
C GLN A 220 1.78 -9.19 -8.16
N PRO A 221 1.02 -9.39 -9.25
CA PRO A 221 1.42 -8.95 -10.59
C PRO A 221 1.66 -7.44 -10.73
N SER A 222 1.18 -6.63 -9.78
CA SER A 222 1.37 -5.18 -9.77
C SER A 222 2.63 -4.73 -9.02
N ALA A 223 3.35 -5.63 -8.36
CA ALA A 223 4.60 -5.33 -7.68
C ALA A 223 5.76 -5.31 -8.69
N THR A 224 6.79 -4.51 -8.40
CA THR A 224 8.04 -4.55 -9.16
C THR A 224 8.88 -5.77 -8.77
N PHE A 225 9.79 -6.20 -9.65
CA PHE A 225 10.70 -7.32 -9.42
C PHE A 225 12.12 -6.83 -9.09
N THR A 226 12.23 -5.86 -8.17
CA THR A 226 13.52 -5.25 -7.80
C THR A 226 14.53 -6.26 -7.26
N ASP A 227 14.07 -7.31 -6.58
CA ASP A 227 14.94 -8.38 -6.06
C ASP A 227 15.47 -9.32 -7.17
N ALA A 228 14.93 -9.22 -8.38
CA ALA A 228 15.42 -9.93 -9.56
C ALA A 228 16.29 -9.05 -10.48
N GLU A 229 16.59 -7.81 -10.07
CA GLU A 229 17.46 -6.93 -10.85
C GLU A 229 18.88 -7.48 -10.92
N THR A 230 19.44 -7.43 -12.13
CA THR A 230 20.85 -7.73 -12.37
C THR A 230 21.69 -6.50 -12.08
N GLU A 231 22.97 -6.71 -11.77
CA GLU A 231 23.93 -5.62 -11.56
C GLU A 231 24.81 -5.51 -12.81
N TYR A 232 24.99 -4.29 -13.31
CA TYR A 232 25.87 -4.05 -14.46
C TYR A 232 27.33 -4.12 -14.02
N ASN A 233 28.10 -5.03 -14.62
CA ASN A 233 29.53 -5.15 -14.39
C ASN A 233 30.29 -4.40 -15.48
N SER A 234 30.91 -3.27 -15.11
CA SER A 234 31.66 -2.43 -16.06
C SER A 234 32.96 -3.06 -16.56
N ALA A 235 33.50 -4.06 -15.86
CA ALA A 235 34.71 -4.76 -16.27
C ALA A 235 34.45 -5.80 -17.37
N THR A 236 33.30 -6.48 -17.31
CA THR A 236 32.87 -7.46 -18.33
C THR A 236 31.99 -6.83 -19.41
N GLY A 237 31.36 -5.70 -19.10
CA GLY A 237 30.38 -5.05 -19.96
C GLY A 237 29.02 -5.75 -19.96
N GLU A 238 28.79 -6.69 -19.04
CA GLU A 238 27.62 -7.56 -18.98
C GLU A 238 26.75 -7.27 -17.74
N TRP A 239 25.48 -7.67 -17.82
CA TRP A 239 24.57 -7.69 -16.67
C TRP A 239 24.69 -9.04 -15.98
N GLU A 240 25.07 -9.03 -14.71
CA GLU A 240 25.37 -10.22 -13.92
C GLU A 240 24.39 -10.38 -12.75
N LEU A 241 24.31 -11.60 -12.20
CA LEU A 241 23.50 -11.87 -11.02
C LEU A 241 24.02 -11.08 -9.81
N SER A 242 23.15 -10.36 -9.12
CA SER A 242 23.48 -9.75 -7.83
C SER A 242 22.96 -10.63 -6.68
N VAL A 243 23.87 -11.16 -5.86
CA VAL A 243 23.54 -12.00 -4.68
C VAL A 243 23.75 -11.24 -3.35
N ARG A 244 23.61 -9.91 -3.40
CA ARG A 244 23.78 -9.03 -2.24
C ARG A 244 22.44 -8.77 -1.55
N GLY A 245 22.47 -8.42 -0.26
CA GLY A 245 21.28 -7.96 0.47
C GLY A 245 20.88 -8.87 1.64
N LEU A 246 19.66 -8.64 2.15
CA LEU A 246 19.18 -9.27 3.38
C LEU A 246 19.14 -10.81 3.29
N GLY A 247 18.73 -11.38 2.15
CA GLY A 247 18.65 -12.84 1.99
C GLY A 247 19.99 -13.54 2.19
N ALA A 248 21.06 -13.00 1.58
CA ALA A 248 22.42 -13.54 1.74
C ALA A 248 22.96 -13.34 3.17
N GLU A 249 22.63 -12.22 3.82
CA GLU A 249 22.99 -11.96 5.21
C GLU A 249 22.34 -12.97 6.17
N PHE A 250 21.06 -13.32 5.95
CA PHE A 250 20.37 -14.33 6.76
C PHE A 250 21.07 -15.68 6.71
N ILE A 251 21.49 -16.11 5.53
CA ILE A 251 22.19 -17.39 5.35
C ILE A 251 23.57 -17.33 6.00
N THR A 252 24.39 -16.36 5.58
CA THR A 252 25.81 -16.33 5.98
C THR A 252 26.01 -16.02 7.47
N ARG A 253 25.23 -15.10 8.05
CA ARG A 253 25.40 -14.72 9.48
C ARG A 253 24.69 -15.65 10.43
N TYR A 254 23.48 -16.10 10.08
CA TYR A 254 22.59 -16.76 11.05
C TYR A 254 22.48 -18.27 10.86
N ILE A 255 22.87 -18.80 9.70
CA ILE A 255 23.00 -20.24 9.45
C ILE A 255 24.48 -20.65 9.48
N GLU A 256 25.32 -20.01 8.67
CA GLU A 256 26.74 -20.38 8.54
C GLU A 256 27.64 -19.78 9.62
N LEU A 257 27.11 -18.82 10.39
CA LEU A 257 27.82 -18.12 11.48
C LEU A 257 29.10 -17.40 11.04
N LEU A 258 29.11 -16.90 9.81
CA LEU A 258 30.21 -16.13 9.23
C LEU A 258 29.98 -14.63 9.43
N ASN A 259 31.06 -13.86 9.62
CA ASN A 259 30.99 -12.40 9.67
C ASN A 259 31.03 -11.77 8.28
N THR A 260 30.08 -12.16 7.42
CA THR A 260 29.87 -11.61 6.07
C THR A 260 28.38 -11.37 5.84
N SER A 261 28.01 -10.63 4.81
CA SER A 261 26.61 -10.36 4.45
C SER A 261 26.32 -10.64 2.96
N THR A 262 27.17 -11.44 2.33
CA THR A 262 27.12 -11.74 0.90
C THR A 262 27.46 -13.20 0.66
N LEU A 263 26.71 -13.85 -0.23
CA LEU A 263 27.08 -15.15 -0.78
C LEU A 263 28.08 -14.95 -1.92
N ALA A 264 28.98 -15.91 -2.11
CA ALA A 264 29.95 -15.86 -3.21
C ALA A 264 29.27 -16.08 -4.58
N ASN A 265 28.35 -17.06 -4.64
CA ASN A 265 27.51 -17.38 -5.79
C ASN A 265 26.33 -18.26 -5.32
N LEU A 266 25.50 -18.72 -6.26
CA LEU A 266 24.42 -19.69 -6.02
C LEU A 266 24.72 -21.06 -6.67
N ASP A 267 26.00 -21.40 -6.87
CA ASP A 267 26.39 -22.64 -7.54
C ASP A 267 25.93 -23.85 -6.71
N GLY A 268 25.20 -24.77 -7.34
CA GLY A 268 24.64 -25.94 -6.67
C GLY A 268 23.48 -25.65 -5.72
N VAL A 269 23.01 -24.40 -5.62
CA VAL A 269 21.82 -24.06 -4.85
C VAL A 269 20.58 -24.56 -5.59
N THR A 270 19.80 -25.40 -4.90
CA THR A 270 18.54 -25.93 -5.42
C THR A 270 17.35 -25.35 -4.65
N TYR A 271 16.15 -25.56 -5.16
CA TYR A 271 14.92 -25.24 -4.42
C TYR A 271 14.86 -25.91 -3.03
N ASP A 272 15.39 -27.12 -2.91
CA ASP A 272 15.44 -27.83 -1.63
C ASP A 272 16.51 -27.25 -0.69
N THR A 273 17.61 -26.71 -1.24
CA THR A 273 18.61 -25.95 -0.48
C THR A 273 17.98 -24.69 0.11
N LEU A 274 17.26 -23.91 -0.71
CA LEU A 274 16.56 -22.70 -0.26
C LEU A 274 15.51 -23.01 0.81
N ARG A 275 14.70 -24.05 0.58
CA ARG A 275 13.74 -24.55 1.59
C ARG A 275 14.45 -24.94 2.89
N GLY A 276 15.57 -25.66 2.80
CA GLY A 276 16.36 -26.06 3.97
C GLY A 276 16.78 -24.85 4.80
N TRP A 277 17.39 -23.85 4.17
CA TRP A 277 17.80 -22.62 4.86
C TRP A 277 16.65 -21.89 5.56
N MET A 278 15.48 -21.81 4.92
CA MET A 278 14.30 -21.21 5.56
C MET A 278 13.84 -22.01 6.80
N TYR A 279 13.85 -23.35 6.70
CA TYR A 279 13.43 -24.22 7.80
C TYR A 279 14.43 -24.19 8.97
N ASP A 280 15.72 -24.13 8.67
CA ASP A 280 16.77 -24.06 9.68
C ASP A 280 16.70 -22.72 10.43
N LEU A 281 16.50 -21.61 9.72
CA LEU A 281 16.29 -20.29 10.34
C LEU A 281 15.03 -20.26 11.21
N TRP A 282 13.91 -20.79 10.70
CA TRP A 282 12.66 -20.84 11.47
C TRP A 282 12.79 -21.64 12.75
N GLN A 283 13.42 -22.81 12.71
CA GLN A 283 13.61 -23.63 13.91
C GLN A 283 14.63 -23.03 14.88
N THR A 284 15.73 -22.46 14.36
CA THR A 284 16.81 -21.94 15.20
C THR A 284 16.41 -20.67 15.95
N TYR A 285 15.63 -19.80 15.30
CA TYR A 285 15.22 -18.48 15.82
C TYR A 285 13.71 -18.38 16.03
N ASP A 286 13.05 -19.51 16.30
CA ASP A 286 11.60 -19.57 16.52
C ASP A 286 11.16 -18.62 17.65
N ASP A 287 11.95 -18.55 18.71
CA ASP A 287 11.67 -17.77 19.91
C ASP A 287 12.00 -16.27 19.81
N SER A 288 12.78 -15.87 18.80
CA SER A 288 13.46 -14.57 18.77
C SER A 288 13.16 -13.77 17.51
N PHE A 289 13.04 -14.42 16.35
CA PHE A 289 12.76 -13.75 15.08
C PHE A 289 11.35 -14.00 14.55
N GLN A 290 10.66 -15.07 14.97
CA GLN A 290 9.32 -15.31 14.48
C GLN A 290 8.30 -14.39 15.16
N THR A 291 7.62 -13.60 14.32
CA THR A 291 6.52 -12.72 14.75
C THR A 291 5.19 -13.16 14.14
N THR A 292 5.02 -14.48 13.95
CA THR A 292 3.88 -15.08 13.24
C THR A 292 2.87 -15.75 14.16
N TRP A 293 2.99 -15.51 15.48
CA TRP A 293 2.13 -16.11 16.51
C TRP A 293 0.66 -15.66 16.36
N PRO A 294 -0.28 -16.57 16.05
CA PRO A 294 -1.64 -16.20 15.68
C PRO A 294 -2.62 -16.05 16.85
N ASP A 295 -2.30 -16.58 18.04
CA ASP A 295 -3.15 -16.42 19.22
C ASP A 295 -2.87 -15.07 19.90
N LEU A 296 -3.79 -14.13 19.73
CA LEU A 296 -3.70 -12.77 20.26
C LEU A 296 -4.57 -12.57 21.51
N THR A 297 -4.97 -13.64 22.21
CA THR A 297 -5.85 -13.58 23.41
C THR A 297 -5.35 -12.56 24.43
N SER A 298 -4.06 -12.60 24.76
CA SER A 298 -3.47 -11.65 25.71
C SER A 298 -3.64 -10.19 25.25
N SER A 299 -3.43 -9.90 23.97
CA SER A 299 -3.64 -8.56 23.41
C SER A 299 -5.12 -8.16 23.46
N GLN A 300 -6.02 -9.09 23.17
CA GLN A 300 -7.47 -8.88 23.23
C GLN A 300 -7.95 -8.60 24.66
N ASP A 301 -7.50 -9.39 25.64
CA ASP A 301 -7.83 -9.23 27.07
C ASP A 301 -7.37 -7.86 27.61
N ASN A 302 -6.27 -7.34 27.07
CA ASN A 302 -5.74 -6.01 27.38
C ASN A 302 -6.34 -4.89 26.52
N SER A 303 -7.44 -5.16 25.79
CA SER A 303 -8.15 -4.19 24.94
C SER A 303 -7.29 -3.56 23.83
N ALA A 304 -6.19 -4.20 23.44
CA ALA A 304 -5.34 -3.72 22.35
C ALA A 304 -6.09 -3.77 21.01
N LYS A 305 -5.77 -2.84 20.11
CA LYS A 305 -6.29 -2.78 18.75
C LYS A 305 -5.13 -2.88 17.77
N LEU A 306 -5.21 -3.86 16.88
CA LEU A 306 -4.25 -4.05 15.80
C LEU A 306 -4.91 -3.72 14.47
N ILE A 307 -4.29 -2.84 13.69
CA ILE A 307 -4.68 -2.54 12.32
C ILE A 307 -3.52 -2.96 11.44
N HIS A 308 -3.78 -3.89 10.52
CA HIS A 308 -2.81 -4.39 9.56
C HIS A 308 -3.24 -3.95 8.16
N ILE A 309 -2.36 -3.23 7.45
CA ILE A 309 -2.65 -2.69 6.12
C ILE A 309 -1.53 -3.13 5.18
N PRO A 310 -1.72 -4.22 4.41
CA PRO A 310 -0.78 -4.60 3.37
C PRO A 310 -0.98 -3.73 2.12
N GLU A 311 0.13 -3.36 1.47
CA GLU A 311 0.11 -2.78 0.13
C GLU A 311 0.13 -3.91 -0.91
N ASN A 312 -0.76 -3.85 -1.89
CA ASN A 312 -0.93 -4.93 -2.85
C ASN A 312 0.18 -4.96 -3.93
N SER A 313 0.96 -3.89 -4.07
CA SER A 313 2.15 -3.79 -4.92
C SER A 313 3.47 -3.87 -4.14
N ASP A 314 3.44 -4.31 -2.88
CA ASP A 314 4.65 -4.43 -2.07
C ASP A 314 5.65 -5.41 -2.72
N PHE A 315 6.81 -4.87 -3.10
CA PHE A 315 7.92 -5.60 -3.71
C PHE A 315 8.93 -6.12 -2.68
N SER A 316 8.80 -5.73 -1.41
CA SER A 316 9.62 -6.21 -0.32
C SER A 316 8.98 -7.41 0.37
N MET A 317 7.71 -7.30 0.77
CA MET A 317 6.99 -8.35 1.50
C MET A 317 5.71 -8.76 0.77
N PRO A 318 5.54 -10.02 0.34
CA PRO A 318 4.37 -10.44 -0.43
C PRO A 318 3.04 -10.23 0.31
N THR A 319 2.09 -9.51 -0.28
CA THR A 319 0.71 -9.29 0.25
C THR A 319 0.04 -10.57 0.71
N ALA A 320 0.24 -11.68 -0.02
CA ALA A 320 -0.34 -12.97 0.30
C ALA A 320 0.12 -13.52 1.68
N SER A 321 1.31 -13.14 2.16
CA SER A 321 1.77 -13.52 3.50
C SER A 321 0.93 -12.86 4.60
N PHE A 322 0.51 -11.61 4.39
CA PHE A 322 -0.35 -10.86 5.30
C PHE A 322 -1.76 -11.46 5.36
N VAL A 323 -2.32 -11.81 4.20
CA VAL A 323 -3.61 -12.50 4.09
C VAL A 323 -3.57 -13.82 4.86
N ARG A 324 -2.53 -14.64 4.62
CA ARG A 324 -2.38 -15.91 5.35
C ARG A 324 -2.24 -15.71 6.86
N TYR A 325 -1.50 -14.70 7.31
CA TYR A 325 -1.36 -14.41 8.73
C TYR A 325 -2.70 -14.00 9.35
N TRP A 326 -3.45 -13.12 8.66
CA TRP A 326 -4.79 -12.72 9.08
C TRP A 326 -5.74 -13.92 9.18
N GLU A 327 -5.73 -14.82 8.19
CA GLU A 327 -6.52 -16.06 8.23
C GLU A 327 -6.12 -16.96 9.40
N SER A 328 -4.82 -17.04 9.70
CA SER A 328 -4.31 -17.83 10.82
C SER A 328 -4.81 -17.30 12.16
N VAL A 329 -4.68 -15.99 12.40
CA VAL A 329 -5.24 -15.30 13.59
C VAL A 329 -6.74 -15.55 13.68
N PHE A 330 -7.46 -15.34 12.57
CA PHE A 330 -8.91 -15.45 12.56
C PHE A 330 -9.38 -16.87 12.90
N SER A 331 -8.76 -17.88 12.31
CA SER A 331 -9.10 -19.29 12.55
C SER A 331 -8.90 -19.74 13.99
N ILE A 332 -7.93 -19.15 14.70
CA ILE A 332 -7.58 -19.50 16.08
C ILE A 332 -8.39 -18.69 17.08
N MET A 333 -8.53 -17.39 16.85
CA MET A 333 -9.20 -16.47 17.77
C MET A 333 -10.73 -16.49 17.66
N PHE A 334 -11.27 -16.87 16.50
CA PHE A 334 -12.71 -16.88 16.22
C PHE A 334 -13.18 -18.22 15.63
N PRO A 335 -13.02 -19.35 16.35
CA PRO A 335 -13.45 -20.66 15.87
C PRO A 335 -15.00 -20.72 15.80
N GLY A 336 -15.56 -20.72 14.60
CA GLY A 336 -17.01 -20.80 14.36
C GLY A 336 -17.38 -20.78 12.87
N PRO A 337 -18.65 -21.02 12.50
CA PRO A 337 -19.10 -20.95 11.12
C PRO A 337 -18.88 -19.54 10.57
N ILE A 338 -18.12 -19.46 9.47
CA ILE A 338 -17.69 -18.23 8.81
C ILE A 338 -18.95 -17.50 8.29
N ILE A 339 -19.39 -16.47 9.00
CA ILE A 339 -20.23 -15.43 8.41
C ILE A 339 -19.27 -14.60 7.55
N GLN A 340 -19.54 -14.49 6.24
CA GLN A 340 -18.72 -13.70 5.31
C GLN A 340 -18.49 -12.28 5.85
N TRP A 341 -17.26 -11.98 6.28
CA TRP A 341 -16.83 -10.65 6.67
C TRP A 341 -15.65 -10.18 5.82
N LYS A 342 -15.66 -8.87 5.54
CA LYS A 342 -14.94 -8.21 4.45
C LYS A 342 -13.48 -7.92 4.83
N HIS A 343 -12.54 -8.72 4.33
CA HIS A 343 -11.12 -8.36 4.25
C HIS A 343 -10.94 -7.25 3.20
N ARG A 344 -10.11 -6.23 3.46
CA ARG A 344 -9.93 -5.07 2.56
C ARG A 344 -8.44 -4.93 2.21
N GLU A 345 -8.07 -5.33 1.00
CA GLU A 345 -6.74 -5.14 0.43
C GLU A 345 -6.67 -3.78 -0.30
N SER A 346 -5.53 -3.10 -0.23
CA SER A 346 -5.30 -1.81 -0.90
C SER A 346 -4.60 -2.03 -2.24
N PRO A 347 -5.27 -1.82 -3.38
CA PRO A 347 -4.70 -2.14 -4.68
C PRO A 347 -3.44 -1.40 -5.12
N GLY A 348 -2.68 -2.08 -5.97
CA GLY A 348 -1.37 -1.66 -6.45
C GLY A 348 -1.42 -0.72 -7.64
N LEU A 349 -0.53 0.27 -7.72
CA LEU A 349 -0.41 1.17 -8.87
C LEU A 349 0.79 0.73 -9.71
N LEU A 350 0.57 0.35 -10.97
CA LEU A 350 1.64 0.11 -11.93
C LEU A 350 2.01 1.42 -12.63
N PRO A 351 3.29 1.69 -12.89
CA PRO A 351 3.67 2.75 -13.82
C PRO A 351 3.14 2.38 -15.21
N ALA A 352 2.27 3.22 -15.78
CA ALA A 352 1.87 3.09 -17.18
C ALA A 352 2.83 3.90 -18.08
N HIS A 353 3.05 3.36 -19.27
CA HIS A 353 3.98 3.80 -20.30
C HIS A 353 3.57 5.07 -21.03
#